data_AF-A0A6M1L9Y3-F1
#
_entry.id   AF-A0A6M1L9Y3-F1
#
_cell.length_a   1.000
_cell.length_b   1.000
_cell.length_c   1.000
_cell.angle_alpha   90.00
_cell.angle_beta   90.00
_cell.angle_gamma   90.00
#
_symmetry.space_group_name_H-M   'P 1'
#
loop_
_entity.id
_entity.type
_entity.pdbx_description
1 polymer ?
#
loop_
_entity_poly.entity_id
_entity_poly.type
_entity_poly.pdbx_seq_one_letter_code
_entity_poly.pdbx_strand_id
1 'polypeptide(L)'
;MRAVGPVDGGAATLLAALRRVVGRAAVVVPAQTAHNSTSSPAFRAATSGLSPAGVARHIDRIEAFDPADTPSRGMGVLAEQVRRSPSAVRSGHPQTSFAAVGPGATDLMRVHDLDCHLGERSPLGALYDADATVLLLGVDHRVCTAYHLAEYRLPTRRTRAYCCFVRDGDRRVRMDFTGLDLDDSDFGRLGRALERSPDPVVVRGRVGGAVGRSMPVRRAVDFAVGWLSRHRQHRDAGGCWPFHVS
;
A
#
# COMPACT_ATOMS: atom_id res chain seq x y z
N MET A 1 13.42 4.82 8.62
CA MET A 1 14.10 5.93 9.34
C MET A 1 15.61 5.78 9.43
N ARG A 2 16.19 4.57 9.43
CA ARG A 2 17.67 4.39 9.45
C ARG A 2 18.41 5.23 8.40
N ALA A 3 17.86 5.34 7.18
CA ALA A 3 18.44 6.14 6.10
C ALA A 3 18.53 7.65 6.42
N VAL A 4 17.63 8.20 7.23
CA VAL A 4 17.65 9.62 7.62
C VAL A 4 18.81 9.89 8.59
N GLY A 5 19.23 8.88 9.35
CA GLY A 5 20.17 9.01 10.46
C GLY A 5 19.47 9.21 11.81
N PRO A 6 20.25 9.43 12.88
CA PRO A 6 19.70 9.78 14.20
C PRO A 6 18.84 11.04 14.13
N VAL A 7 17.68 11.01 14.77
CA VAL A 7 16.77 12.15 14.90
C VAL A 7 16.36 12.20 16.37
N ASP A 8 16.68 13.30 17.05
CA ASP A 8 16.25 13.51 18.43
C ASP A 8 14.71 13.51 18.50
N GLY A 9 14.13 12.70 19.39
CA GLY A 9 12.68 12.46 19.45
C GLY A 9 12.12 11.54 18.33
N GLY A 10 12.98 10.98 17.49
CA GLY A 10 12.67 9.91 16.54
C GLY A 10 11.55 10.24 15.55
N ALA A 11 10.62 9.29 15.37
CA ALA A 11 9.52 9.41 14.41
C ALA A 11 8.57 10.58 14.73
N ALA A 12 8.41 10.93 16.00
CA ALA A 12 7.55 12.03 16.43
C ALA A 12 8.07 13.37 15.89
N THR A 13 9.38 13.61 16.00
CA THR A 13 10.04 14.81 15.47
C THR A 13 9.93 14.88 13.95
N LEU A 14 10.13 13.75 13.26
CA LEU A 14 9.99 13.72 11.81
C LEU A 14 8.54 14.01 11.37
N LEU A 15 7.53 13.46 12.06
CA LEU A 15 6.13 13.78 11.80
C LEU A 15 5.82 15.25 12.06
N ALA A 16 6.31 15.83 13.16
CA ALA A 16 6.13 17.24 13.46
C ALA A 16 6.75 18.14 12.38
N ALA A 17 7.95 17.79 11.90
CA ALA A 17 8.61 18.49 10.81
C ALA A 17 7.80 18.41 9.50
N LEU A 18 7.29 17.23 9.15
CA LEU A 18 6.42 17.06 7.98
C LEU A 18 5.16 17.93 8.10
N ARG A 19 4.46 17.88 9.24
CA ARG A 19 3.26 18.70 9.49
C ARG A 19 3.52 20.20 9.36
N ARG A 20 4.70 20.67 9.81
CA ARG A 20 5.10 22.07 9.65
C ARG A 20 5.31 22.46 8.18
N VAL A 21 5.93 21.57 7.38
CA VAL A 21 6.21 21.82 5.97
C VAL A 21 4.95 21.77 5.11
N VAL A 22 4.07 20.79 5.33
CA VAL A 22 2.84 20.64 4.54
C VAL A 22 1.73 21.59 4.96
N GLY A 23 1.90 22.29 6.10
CA GLY A 23 0.98 23.29 6.61
C GLY A 23 -0.40 22.71 6.89
N ARG A 24 -1.39 23.06 6.05
CA ARG A 24 -2.78 22.63 6.20
C ARG A 24 -3.12 21.33 5.48
N ALA A 25 -2.20 20.75 4.72
CA ALA A 25 -2.43 19.45 4.09
C ALA A 25 -2.31 18.30 5.10
N ALA A 26 -3.02 17.19 4.83
CA ALA A 26 -2.87 15.98 5.61
C ALA A 26 -1.54 15.27 5.31
N VAL A 27 -0.95 14.64 6.32
CA VAL A 27 0.11 13.64 6.16
C VAL A 27 -0.56 12.28 6.12
N VAL A 28 -0.39 11.56 5.01
CA VAL A 28 -0.98 10.23 4.78
C VAL A 28 0.13 9.19 4.63
N VAL A 29 -0.07 8.03 5.26
CA VAL A 29 0.87 6.89 5.19
C VAL A 29 0.10 5.60 4.90
N PRO A 30 0.71 4.64 4.19
CA PRO A 30 0.19 3.27 4.20
C PRO A 30 0.32 2.68 5.61
N ALA A 31 -0.75 2.07 6.10
CA ALA A 31 -0.85 1.42 7.41
C ALA A 31 -1.19 -0.07 7.25
N GLN A 32 -0.58 -0.71 6.26
CA GLN A 32 -0.96 -2.01 5.75
C GLN A 32 -0.74 -3.16 6.73
N THR A 33 -1.59 -4.18 6.57
CA THR A 33 -1.70 -5.38 7.39
C THR A 33 -1.80 -6.61 6.49
N ALA A 34 -0.95 -6.69 5.46
CA ALA A 34 -0.98 -7.73 4.42
C ALA A 34 -0.93 -9.18 4.93
N HIS A 35 -0.47 -9.39 6.17
CA HIS A 35 -0.47 -10.69 6.86
C HIS A 35 -1.88 -11.17 7.26
N ASN A 36 -2.88 -10.28 7.32
CA ASN A 36 -4.28 -10.62 7.48
C ASN A 36 -4.85 -11.14 6.15
N SER A 37 -4.26 -12.22 5.67
CA SER A 37 -4.52 -12.78 4.35
C SER A 37 -4.10 -14.24 4.31
N THR A 38 -4.90 -15.08 3.65
CA THR A 38 -4.53 -16.46 3.30
C THR A 38 -3.87 -16.58 1.93
N SER A 39 -3.64 -15.45 1.24
CA SER A 39 -3.01 -15.39 -0.08
C SER A 39 -1.78 -14.48 -0.13
N SER A 40 -1.30 -14.00 1.01
CA SER A 40 -0.06 -13.22 1.07
C SER A 40 1.19 -14.09 0.84
N PRO A 41 2.30 -13.53 0.34
CA PRO A 41 3.57 -14.24 0.27
C PRO A 41 4.01 -14.82 1.62
N ALA A 42 3.81 -14.06 2.71
CA ALA A 42 4.14 -14.49 4.07
C ALA A 42 3.32 -15.71 4.51
N PHE A 43 2.01 -15.72 4.22
CA PHE A 43 1.15 -16.87 4.50
C PHE A 43 1.60 -18.09 3.69
N ARG A 44 1.84 -17.93 2.38
CA ARG A 44 2.32 -19.04 1.52
C ARG A 44 3.63 -19.63 2.03
N ALA A 45 4.59 -18.78 2.41
CA ALA A 45 5.85 -19.24 2.97
C ALA A 45 5.65 -19.99 4.29
N ALA A 46 4.80 -19.48 5.20
CA ALA A 46 4.58 -20.08 6.51
C ALA A 46 3.72 -21.35 6.50
N THR A 47 3.00 -21.61 5.41
CA THR A 47 2.11 -22.78 5.26
C THR A 47 2.63 -23.82 4.27
N SER A 48 3.71 -23.51 3.56
CA SER A 48 4.36 -24.44 2.63
C SER A 48 4.76 -25.73 3.34
N GLY A 49 4.30 -26.87 2.81
CA GLY A 49 4.60 -28.20 3.35
C GLY A 49 3.80 -28.61 4.60
N LEU A 50 2.88 -27.77 5.09
CA LEU A 50 1.98 -28.16 6.18
C LEU A 50 0.86 -29.09 5.68
N SER A 51 0.39 -29.97 6.57
CA SER A 51 -0.85 -30.73 6.34
C SER A 51 -2.08 -29.81 6.32
N PRO A 52 -3.24 -30.25 5.78
CA PRO A 52 -4.47 -29.47 5.82
C PRO A 52 -4.85 -28.98 7.22
N ALA A 53 -4.68 -29.82 8.25
CA ALA A 53 -4.90 -29.43 9.65
C ALA A 53 -3.87 -28.40 10.16
N GLY A 54 -2.63 -28.46 9.67
CA GLY A 54 -1.60 -27.46 9.95
C GLY A 54 -1.95 -26.09 9.34
N VAL A 55 -2.45 -26.08 8.09
CA VAL A 55 -2.93 -24.86 7.42
C VAL A 55 -4.13 -24.27 8.15
N ALA A 56 -5.13 -25.08 8.51
CA ALA A 56 -6.30 -24.62 9.27
C ALA A 56 -5.89 -23.95 10.59
N ARG A 57 -5.00 -24.58 11.36
CA ARG A 57 -4.48 -24.01 12.61
C ARG A 57 -3.68 -22.71 12.38
N HIS A 58 -3.04 -22.55 11.22
CA HIS A 58 -2.39 -21.30 10.86
C HIS A 58 -3.41 -20.20 10.57
N ILE A 59 -4.47 -20.51 9.83
CA ILE A 59 -5.58 -19.59 9.55
C ILE A 59 -6.25 -19.13 10.85
N ASP A 60 -6.45 -20.02 11.82
CA ASP A 60 -7.06 -19.69 13.12
C ASP A 60 -6.25 -18.68 13.94
N ARG A 61 -4.92 -18.59 13.71
CA ARG A 61 -4.03 -17.62 14.35
C ARG A 61 -4.02 -16.25 13.68
N ILE A 62 -4.64 -16.09 12.51
CA ILE A 62 -4.71 -14.78 11.86
C ILE A 62 -5.67 -13.90 12.65
N GLU A 63 -5.14 -12.87 13.28
CA GLU A 63 -5.90 -11.92 14.09
C GLU A 63 -6.90 -11.11 13.24
N ALA A 64 -8.01 -10.74 13.87
CA ALA A 64 -9.01 -9.89 13.28
C ALA A 64 -8.49 -8.45 13.17
N PHE A 65 -8.67 -7.80 12.02
CA PHE A 65 -8.37 -6.39 11.84
C PHE A 65 -9.37 -5.53 12.58
N ASP A 66 -8.83 -4.64 13.40
CA ASP A 66 -9.47 -3.49 14.00
C ASP A 66 -8.70 -2.23 13.57
N PRO A 67 -9.35 -1.25 12.91
CA PRO A 67 -8.68 -0.04 12.48
C PRO A 67 -8.05 0.76 13.63
N ALA A 68 -8.64 0.73 14.84
CA ALA A 68 -8.15 1.44 16.01
C ALA A 68 -6.81 0.86 16.51
N ASP A 69 -6.74 -0.47 16.65
CA ASP A 69 -5.65 -1.09 17.41
C ASP A 69 -4.65 -1.86 16.56
N THR A 70 -5.04 -2.40 15.40
CA THR A 70 -4.19 -3.35 14.66
C THR A 70 -2.90 -2.69 14.18
N PRO A 71 -1.71 -3.11 14.65
CA PRO A 71 -0.46 -2.50 14.24
C PRO A 71 -0.21 -2.68 12.73
N SER A 72 0.34 -1.66 12.08
CA SER A 72 0.87 -1.79 10.73
C SER A 72 2.10 -2.72 10.73
N ARG A 73 2.31 -3.50 9.67
CA ARG A 73 3.47 -4.39 9.54
C ARG A 73 4.27 -4.06 8.30
N GLY A 74 5.59 -3.90 8.46
CA GLY A 74 6.51 -3.58 7.35
C GLY A 74 6.44 -2.15 6.82
N MET A 75 5.54 -1.30 7.33
CA MET A 75 5.38 0.10 6.87
C MET A 75 6.41 1.07 7.50
N GLY A 76 7.05 0.65 8.58
CA GLY A 76 8.08 1.41 9.27
C GLY A 76 7.55 2.34 10.37
N VAL A 77 8.48 2.77 11.23
CA VAL A 77 8.15 3.49 12.48
C VAL A 77 7.48 4.85 12.27
N LEU A 78 7.70 5.53 11.14
CA LEU A 78 7.00 6.79 10.84
C LEU A 78 5.53 6.56 10.52
N ALA A 79 5.23 5.51 9.74
CA ALA A 79 3.85 5.17 9.42
C ALA A 79 3.08 4.80 10.69
N GLU A 80 3.73 4.05 11.58
CA GLU A 80 3.15 3.65 12.86
C GLU A 80 2.98 4.86 13.82
N GLN A 81 3.91 5.82 13.81
CA GLN A 81 3.76 7.09 14.54
C GLN A 81 2.55 7.91 14.04
N VAL A 82 2.33 7.95 12.72
CA VAL A 82 1.15 8.63 12.14
C VAL A 82 -0.12 7.90 12.56
N ARG A 83 -0.19 6.57 12.42
CA ARG A 83 -1.37 5.77 12.79
C ARG A 83 -1.77 5.97 14.25
N ARG A 84 -0.81 6.05 15.17
CA ARG A 84 -1.05 6.21 16.61
C ARG A 84 -1.25 7.65 17.07
N SER A 85 -1.19 8.62 16.16
CA SER A 85 -1.43 10.01 16.54
C SER A 85 -2.88 10.18 17.04
N PRO A 86 -3.14 10.94 18.11
CA PRO A 86 -4.49 11.07 18.67
C PRO A 86 -5.55 11.57 17.68
N SER A 87 -5.15 12.34 16.66
CA SER A 87 -6.05 12.86 15.61
C SER A 87 -5.95 12.06 14.30
N ALA A 88 -5.41 10.85 14.33
CA ALA A 88 -5.30 10.01 13.15
C ALA A 88 -6.65 9.42 12.76
N VAL A 89 -6.92 9.41 11.46
CA VAL A 89 -8.01 8.65 10.86
C VAL A 89 -7.42 7.51 10.05
N ARG A 90 -7.94 6.30 10.21
CA ARG A 90 -7.52 5.13 9.44
C ARG A 90 -8.67 4.59 8.60
N SER A 91 -8.40 4.31 7.33
CA SER A 91 -9.38 3.68 6.43
C SER A 91 -9.65 2.22 6.82
N GLY A 92 -10.83 1.70 6.48
CA GLY A 92 -11.33 0.40 6.97
C GLY A 92 -10.76 -0.88 6.33
N HIS A 93 -9.93 -0.82 5.28
CA HIS A 93 -9.53 -2.06 4.59
C HIS A 93 -8.59 -2.93 5.44
N PRO A 94 -8.92 -4.23 5.65
CA PRO A 94 -8.18 -5.11 6.57
C PRO A 94 -6.76 -5.50 6.15
N GLN A 95 -6.32 -5.12 4.95
CA GLN A 95 -5.05 -5.55 4.34
C GLN A 95 -4.25 -4.34 3.86
N THR A 96 -4.89 -3.37 3.22
CA THR A 96 -4.23 -2.24 2.54
C THR A 96 -4.58 -0.87 3.12
N SER A 97 -5.07 -0.80 4.36
CA SER A 97 -5.45 0.47 4.99
C SER A 97 -4.36 1.56 4.94
N PHE A 98 -4.81 2.81 4.96
CA PHE A 98 -4.01 4.02 5.13
C PHE A 98 -4.38 4.69 6.46
N ALA A 99 -3.45 5.48 6.99
CA ALA A 99 -3.68 6.38 8.11
C ALA A 99 -3.31 7.81 7.72
N ALA A 100 -4.07 8.78 8.21
CA ALA A 100 -3.91 10.19 7.89
C ALA A 100 -4.04 11.07 9.12
N VAL A 101 -3.24 12.14 9.19
CA VAL A 101 -3.35 13.20 10.21
C VAL A 101 -3.40 14.56 9.55
N GLY A 102 -4.32 15.43 10.01
CA GLY A 102 -4.47 16.80 9.51
C GLY A 102 -5.80 17.04 8.78
N PRO A 103 -6.02 18.27 8.29
CA PRO A 103 -7.25 18.63 7.59
C PRO A 103 -7.52 17.74 6.37
N GLY A 104 -8.78 17.31 6.20
CA GLY A 104 -9.21 16.42 5.11
C GLY A 104 -8.91 14.94 5.33
N ALA A 105 -8.27 14.54 6.46
CA ALA A 105 -7.97 13.15 6.76
C ALA A 105 -9.23 12.25 6.75
N THR A 106 -10.34 12.73 7.33
CA THR A 106 -11.61 11.98 7.35
C THR A 106 -12.10 11.71 5.94
N ASP A 107 -12.13 12.71 5.07
CA ASP A 107 -12.64 12.57 3.70
C ASP A 107 -11.77 11.65 2.86
N LEU A 108 -10.44 11.76 2.98
CA LEU A 108 -9.47 10.91 2.29
C LEU A 108 -9.59 9.43 2.70
N MET A 109 -9.91 9.15 3.97
CA MET A 109 -9.99 7.79 4.50
C MET A 109 -11.40 7.18 4.45
N ARG A 110 -12.41 7.98 4.09
CA ARG A 110 -13.84 7.65 4.18
C ARG A 110 -14.23 6.42 3.35
N VAL A 111 -13.71 6.34 2.12
CA VAL A 111 -14.03 5.25 1.18
C VAL A 111 -12.85 4.31 1.09
N HIS A 112 -13.08 3.04 1.43
CA HIS A 112 -12.13 1.96 1.20
C HIS A 112 -12.87 0.63 1.13
N ASP A 113 -13.39 0.32 -0.05
CA ASP A 113 -14.22 -0.85 -0.26
C ASP A 113 -13.37 -2.14 -0.16
N LEU A 114 -13.98 -3.22 0.35
CA LEU A 114 -13.27 -4.47 0.63
C LEU A 114 -12.67 -5.12 -0.63
N ASP A 115 -13.38 -5.05 -1.76
CA ASP A 115 -12.94 -5.59 -3.05
C ASP A 115 -12.01 -4.64 -3.83
N CYS A 116 -11.72 -3.46 -3.29
CA CYS A 116 -10.86 -2.45 -3.88
C CYS A 116 -9.66 -2.15 -2.98
N HIS A 117 -8.61 -2.97 -3.08
CA HIS A 117 -7.39 -2.80 -2.28
C HIS A 117 -6.78 -1.40 -2.39
N LEU A 118 -6.63 -0.88 -3.61
CA LEU A 118 -5.79 0.28 -3.93
C LEU A 118 -6.27 1.04 -5.20
N GLY A 119 -7.54 0.87 -5.58
CA GLY A 119 -8.13 1.47 -6.79
C GLY A 119 -8.89 2.77 -6.53
N GLU A 120 -9.84 3.10 -7.42
CA GLU A 120 -10.63 4.34 -7.34
C GLU A 120 -11.46 4.44 -6.05
N ARG A 121 -11.96 3.30 -5.56
CA ARG A 121 -12.75 3.18 -4.32
C ARG A 121 -11.87 2.92 -3.09
N SER A 122 -10.73 3.60 -3.04
CA SER A 122 -9.75 3.53 -1.94
C SER A 122 -9.17 4.92 -1.65
N PRO A 123 -8.42 5.08 -0.54
CA PRO A 123 -7.69 6.31 -0.28
C PRO A 123 -6.73 6.73 -1.40
N LEU A 124 -6.21 5.81 -2.21
CA LEU A 124 -5.38 6.20 -3.36
C LEU A 124 -6.17 6.93 -4.44
N GLY A 125 -7.41 6.54 -4.71
CA GLY A 125 -8.31 7.27 -5.61
C GLY A 125 -8.55 8.69 -5.10
N ALA A 126 -8.89 8.83 -3.81
CA ALA A 126 -9.07 10.14 -3.19
C ALA A 126 -7.80 11.01 -3.21
N LEU A 127 -6.62 10.43 -2.98
CA LEU A 127 -5.33 11.13 -3.07
C LEU A 127 -4.99 11.56 -4.50
N TYR A 128 -5.37 10.75 -5.50
CA TYR A 128 -5.25 11.12 -6.90
C TYR A 128 -6.14 12.32 -7.23
N ASP A 129 -7.41 12.29 -6.82
CA ASP A 129 -8.36 13.38 -7.08
C ASP A 129 -7.98 14.69 -6.39
N ALA A 130 -7.39 14.59 -5.19
CA ALA A 130 -6.89 15.73 -4.42
C ALA A 130 -5.55 16.31 -4.92
N ASP A 131 -5.00 15.78 -6.03
CA ASP A 131 -3.67 16.13 -6.55
C ASP A 131 -2.57 16.07 -5.47
N ALA A 132 -2.60 15.01 -4.66
CA ALA A 132 -1.66 14.84 -3.57
C ALA A 132 -0.22 14.65 -4.06
N THR A 133 0.75 14.81 -3.15
CA THR A 133 2.17 14.56 -3.42
C THR A 133 2.65 13.30 -2.71
N VAL A 134 3.31 12.40 -3.44
CA VAL A 134 4.06 11.28 -2.85
C VAL A 134 5.41 11.79 -2.34
N LEU A 135 5.82 11.34 -1.16
CA LEU A 135 7.18 11.50 -0.64
C LEU A 135 7.80 10.13 -0.36
N LEU A 136 8.82 9.76 -1.13
CA LEU A 136 9.67 8.58 -0.87
C LEU A 136 10.90 9.04 -0.09
N LEU A 137 10.93 8.78 1.23
CA LEU A 137 11.99 9.23 2.11
C LEU A 137 12.94 8.08 2.48
N GLY A 138 14.14 8.06 1.87
CA GLY A 138 15.13 7.02 2.11
C GLY A 138 14.75 5.65 1.54
N VAL A 139 13.78 5.63 0.63
CA VAL A 139 13.32 4.46 -0.13
C VAL A 139 13.26 4.82 -1.62
N ASP A 140 13.15 3.80 -2.46
CA ASP A 140 13.00 3.95 -3.90
C ASP A 140 11.58 3.62 -4.37
N HIS A 141 11.40 3.65 -5.69
CA HIS A 141 10.11 3.45 -6.35
C HIS A 141 9.52 2.05 -6.16
N ARG A 142 10.30 1.04 -5.74
CA ARG A 142 9.80 -0.34 -5.55
C ARG A 142 8.70 -0.44 -4.50
N VAL A 143 8.66 0.49 -3.55
CA VAL A 143 7.67 0.51 -2.47
C VAL A 143 6.64 1.62 -2.63
N CYS A 144 6.55 2.24 -3.80
CA CYS A 144 5.61 3.33 -4.05
C CYS A 144 4.20 2.78 -4.29
N THR A 145 3.39 2.74 -3.23
CA THR A 145 2.02 2.22 -3.26
C THR A 145 1.14 2.91 -4.29
N ALA A 146 1.39 4.19 -4.61
CA ALA A 146 0.60 4.95 -5.59
C ALA A 146 0.55 4.29 -6.97
N TYR A 147 1.60 3.57 -7.38
CA TYR A 147 1.61 2.89 -8.68
C TYR A 147 0.57 1.77 -8.79
N HIS A 148 0.09 1.20 -7.68
CA HIS A 148 -0.99 0.20 -7.72
C HIS A 148 -2.30 0.78 -8.29
N LEU A 149 -2.57 2.08 -8.15
CA LEU A 149 -3.75 2.70 -8.77
C LEU A 149 -3.71 2.57 -10.30
N ALA A 150 -2.52 2.60 -10.90
CA ALA A 150 -2.36 2.41 -12.33
C ALA A 150 -2.74 0.99 -12.79
N GLU A 151 -2.52 -0.03 -11.96
CA GLU A 151 -2.93 -1.40 -12.27
C GLU A 151 -4.46 -1.53 -12.37
N TYR A 152 -5.21 -0.78 -11.55
CA TYR A 152 -6.68 -0.70 -11.65
C TYR A 152 -7.15 -0.03 -12.94
N ARG A 153 -6.28 0.69 -13.66
CA ARG A 153 -6.62 1.40 -14.91
C ARG A 153 -6.14 0.67 -16.16
N LEU A 154 -5.51 -0.50 -16.02
CA LEU A 154 -5.12 -1.34 -17.15
C LEU A 154 -6.34 -2.00 -17.80
N PRO A 155 -6.33 -2.21 -19.13
CA PRO A 155 -7.42 -2.89 -19.83
C PRO A 155 -7.56 -4.36 -19.40
N THR A 156 -6.42 -5.06 -19.27
CA THR A 156 -6.37 -6.44 -18.75
C THR A 156 -6.02 -6.42 -17.27
N ARG A 157 -6.86 -7.09 -16.48
CA ARG A 157 -6.76 -7.11 -15.02
C ARG A 157 -6.88 -8.54 -14.54
N ARG A 158 -5.86 -9.00 -13.83
CA ARG A 158 -5.91 -10.32 -13.18
C ARG A 158 -6.54 -10.16 -11.81
N THR A 159 -7.54 -10.97 -11.51
CA THR A 159 -8.15 -11.02 -10.18
C THR A 159 -7.84 -12.32 -9.49
N ARG A 160 -7.95 -12.33 -8.17
CA ARG A 160 -7.88 -13.56 -7.36
C ARG A 160 -8.81 -13.49 -6.16
N ALA A 161 -9.09 -14.66 -5.59
CA ALA A 161 -9.78 -14.75 -4.31
C ALA A 161 -8.86 -14.30 -3.16
N TYR A 162 -9.46 -13.57 -2.22
CA TYR A 162 -8.87 -13.11 -0.99
C TYR A 162 -9.74 -13.52 0.19
N CYS A 163 -9.10 -13.72 1.33
CA CYS A 163 -9.74 -13.90 2.62
C CYS A 163 -9.01 -13.02 3.63
N CYS A 164 -9.76 -12.34 4.50
CA CYS A 164 -9.24 -11.64 5.66
C CYS A 164 -10.20 -11.80 6.85
N PHE A 165 -9.78 -11.31 8.00
CA PHE A 165 -10.56 -11.36 9.22
C PHE A 165 -10.74 -9.96 9.79
N VAL A 166 -11.95 -9.61 10.21
CA VAL A 166 -12.28 -8.31 10.78
C VAL A 166 -12.90 -8.47 12.16
N ARG A 167 -12.67 -7.48 13.02
CA ARG A 167 -13.25 -7.39 14.35
C ARG A 167 -14.65 -6.78 14.22
N ASP A 168 -15.65 -7.47 14.76
CA ASP A 168 -17.03 -6.99 14.87
C ASP A 168 -17.51 -7.22 16.31
N GLY A 169 -17.49 -6.15 17.12
CA GLY A 169 -17.57 -6.27 18.58
C GLY A 169 -16.48 -7.22 19.10
N ASP A 170 -16.85 -8.21 19.92
CA ASP A 170 -15.90 -9.22 20.40
C ASP A 170 -15.62 -10.34 19.39
N ARG A 171 -16.32 -10.35 18.25
CA ARG A 171 -16.26 -11.45 17.28
C ARG A 171 -15.18 -11.23 16.24
N ARG A 172 -14.57 -12.33 15.81
CA ARG A 172 -13.74 -12.41 14.61
C ARG A 172 -14.60 -12.90 13.46
N VAL A 173 -14.74 -12.08 12.43
CA VAL A 173 -15.54 -12.38 11.24
C VAL A 173 -14.62 -12.63 10.05
N ARG A 174 -14.81 -13.74 9.36
CA ARG A 174 -14.13 -14.04 8.10
C ARG A 174 -14.81 -13.27 6.97
N MET A 175 -14.02 -12.65 6.12
CA MET A 175 -14.47 -11.95 4.93
C MET A 175 -13.74 -12.53 3.71
N ASP A 176 -14.51 -13.10 2.79
CA ASP A 176 -14.01 -13.60 1.51
C ASP A 176 -14.46 -12.66 0.38
N PHE A 177 -13.56 -12.35 -0.54
CA PHE A 177 -13.84 -11.41 -1.64
C PHE A 177 -12.91 -11.67 -2.83
N THR A 178 -13.24 -11.12 -3.98
CA THR A 178 -12.37 -11.13 -5.17
C THR A 178 -11.82 -9.73 -5.38
N GLY A 179 -10.51 -9.62 -5.61
CA GLY A 179 -9.84 -8.35 -5.84
C GLY A 179 -8.76 -8.46 -6.90
N LEU A 180 -8.13 -7.33 -7.23
CA LEU A 180 -7.03 -7.30 -8.21
C LEU A 180 -5.80 -8.05 -7.65
N ASP A 181 -5.13 -8.83 -8.49
CA ASP A 181 -3.85 -9.48 -8.19
C ASP A 181 -2.71 -8.50 -8.48
N LEU A 182 -2.40 -7.67 -7.49
CA LEU A 182 -1.41 -6.61 -7.57
C LEU A 182 0.01 -7.18 -7.70
N ASP A 183 0.83 -6.53 -8.54
CA ASP A 183 2.23 -6.88 -8.78
C ASP A 183 3.10 -5.62 -8.68
N ASP A 184 4.08 -5.60 -7.78
CA ASP A 184 5.04 -4.50 -7.60
C ASP A 184 6.44 -4.82 -8.18
N SER A 185 6.62 -5.99 -8.81
CA SER A 185 7.93 -6.51 -9.22
C SER A 185 8.66 -5.61 -10.23
N ASP A 186 7.93 -4.80 -11.00
CA ASP A 186 8.47 -3.90 -12.01
C ASP A 186 8.45 -2.42 -11.61
N PHE A 187 7.95 -2.07 -10.41
CA PHE A 187 7.86 -0.67 -9.95
C PHE A 187 9.22 0.02 -9.88
N GLY A 188 10.28 -0.73 -9.57
CA GLY A 188 11.64 -0.21 -9.63
C GLY A 188 12.10 0.18 -11.05
N ARG A 189 11.66 -0.54 -12.10
CA ARG A 189 11.95 -0.19 -13.50
C ARG A 189 11.07 0.98 -13.94
N LEU A 190 9.78 0.93 -13.61
CA LEU A 190 8.80 1.98 -13.87
C LEU A 190 9.28 3.32 -13.32
N GLY A 191 9.65 3.38 -12.04
CA GLY A 191 10.10 4.62 -11.40
C GLY A 191 11.41 5.17 -11.99
N ARG A 192 12.33 4.31 -12.42
CA ARG A 192 13.52 4.75 -13.16
C ARG A 192 13.19 5.31 -14.54
N ALA A 193 12.14 4.80 -15.18
CA ALA A 193 11.66 5.36 -16.44
C ALA A 193 10.99 6.73 -16.21
N LEU A 194 10.21 6.87 -15.14
CA LEU A 194 9.60 8.15 -14.74
C LEU A 194 10.68 9.23 -14.51
N GLU A 195 11.73 8.91 -13.76
CA GLU A 195 12.84 9.83 -13.46
C GLU A 195 13.67 10.22 -14.70
N ARG A 196 13.62 9.44 -15.79
CA ARG A 196 14.31 9.72 -17.05
C ARG A 196 13.38 10.23 -18.14
N SER A 197 12.10 10.44 -17.81
CA SER A 197 11.14 10.92 -18.79
C SER A 197 11.48 12.36 -19.24
N PRO A 198 11.15 12.75 -20.48
CA PRO A 198 11.41 14.09 -20.98
C PRO A 198 10.71 15.21 -20.20
N ASP A 199 9.66 14.88 -19.45
CA ASP A 199 8.88 15.77 -18.60
C ASP A 199 9.06 15.33 -17.12
N PRO A 200 10.20 15.67 -16.50
CA PRO A 200 10.58 15.13 -15.19
C PRO A 200 9.71 15.72 -14.09
N VAL A 201 8.90 14.87 -13.46
CA VAL A 201 8.02 15.25 -12.32
C VAL A 201 8.59 14.88 -10.94
N VAL A 202 9.73 14.18 -10.91
CA VAL A 202 10.36 13.72 -9.66
C VAL A 202 11.39 14.74 -9.20
N VAL A 203 11.11 15.40 -8.09
CA VAL A 203 12.06 16.28 -7.40
C VAL A 203 12.85 15.47 -6.39
N ARG A 204 14.18 15.64 -6.39
CA ARG A 204 15.08 14.98 -5.43
C ARG A 204 15.63 15.98 -4.43
N GLY A 205 15.76 15.55 -3.19
CA GLY A 205 16.36 16.33 -2.11
C GLY A 205 17.00 15.43 -1.06
N ARG A 206 17.59 16.03 -0.03
CA ARG A 206 18.11 15.31 1.13
C ARG A 206 17.36 15.70 2.39
N VAL A 207 17.15 14.72 3.26
CA VAL A 207 16.63 14.91 4.62
C VAL A 207 17.52 14.09 5.55
N GLY A 208 18.38 14.77 6.31
CA GLY A 208 19.51 14.10 6.98
C GLY A 208 20.37 13.33 5.97
N GLY A 209 20.65 12.07 6.27
CA GLY A 209 21.37 11.16 5.37
C GLY A 209 20.53 10.58 4.23
N ALA A 210 19.21 10.76 4.23
CA ALA A 210 18.33 10.10 3.27
C ALA A 210 18.17 10.91 1.98
N VAL A 211 18.16 10.22 0.84
CA VAL A 211 17.63 10.77 -0.41
C VAL A 211 16.10 10.75 -0.34
N GLY A 212 15.49 11.91 -0.48
CA GLY A 212 14.06 12.11 -0.67
C GLY A 212 13.71 12.24 -2.15
N ARG A 213 12.57 11.69 -2.56
CA ARG A 213 11.94 11.93 -3.85
C ARG A 213 10.51 12.38 -3.63
N SER A 214 10.10 13.47 -4.27
CA SER A 214 8.70 13.91 -4.29
C SER A 214 8.16 14.00 -5.70
N MET A 215 6.90 13.64 -5.88
CA MET A 215 6.21 13.70 -7.18
C MET A 215 4.69 13.80 -6.97
N PRO A 216 3.95 14.50 -7.85
CA PRO A 216 2.49 14.51 -7.81
C PRO A 216 1.93 13.09 -8.05
N VAL A 217 0.97 12.66 -7.23
CA VAL A 217 0.30 11.35 -7.35
C VAL A 217 -0.29 11.21 -8.74
N ARG A 218 -0.99 12.24 -9.24
CA ARG A 218 -1.64 12.19 -10.56
C ARG A 218 -0.65 11.88 -11.67
N ARG A 219 0.42 12.66 -11.73
CA ARG A 219 1.47 12.52 -12.75
C ARG A 219 2.20 11.18 -12.66
N ALA A 220 2.47 10.69 -11.44
CA ALA A 220 3.09 9.39 -11.22
C ALA A 220 2.19 8.24 -11.69
N VAL A 221 0.89 8.31 -11.36
CA VAL A 221 -0.10 7.29 -11.75
C VAL A 221 -0.34 7.31 -13.27
N ASP A 222 -0.52 8.47 -13.88
CA ASP A 222 -0.77 8.58 -15.32
C ASP A 222 0.41 8.05 -16.15
N PHE A 223 1.64 8.40 -15.73
CA PHE A 223 2.84 7.81 -16.32
C PHE A 223 2.88 6.29 -16.13
N ALA A 224 2.55 5.81 -14.93
CA ALA A 224 2.51 4.39 -14.62
C ALA A 224 1.51 3.63 -15.48
N VAL A 225 0.31 4.17 -15.74
CA VAL A 225 -0.69 3.55 -16.63
C VAL A 225 -0.11 3.33 -18.02
N GLY A 226 0.48 4.37 -18.61
CA GLY A 226 1.08 4.29 -19.94
C GLY A 226 2.28 3.34 -19.98
N TRP A 227 3.11 3.34 -18.93
CA TRP A 227 4.26 2.46 -18.84
C TRP A 227 3.85 0.99 -18.69
N LEU A 228 2.98 0.67 -17.72
CA LEU A 228 2.51 -0.68 -17.45
C LEU A 228 1.78 -1.28 -18.64
N SER A 229 0.95 -0.48 -19.32
CA SER A 229 0.24 -0.91 -20.53
C SER A 229 1.21 -1.42 -21.61
N ARG A 230 2.39 -0.82 -21.76
CA ARG A 230 3.39 -1.27 -22.75
C ARG A 230 4.24 -2.45 -22.30
N HIS A 231 4.43 -2.65 -21.00
CA HIS A 231 5.41 -3.61 -20.47
C HIS A 231 4.78 -4.89 -19.90
N ARG A 232 3.48 -4.88 -19.60
CA ARG A 232 2.77 -6.05 -19.05
C ARG A 232 1.91 -6.82 -20.07
N GLN A 233 1.67 -6.27 -21.26
CA GLN A 233 0.92 -6.94 -22.34
C GLN A 233 1.49 -8.32 -22.73
N HIS A 234 2.76 -8.60 -22.49
CA HIS A 234 3.40 -9.89 -22.86
C HIS A 234 3.42 -10.94 -21.74
N ARG A 235 2.95 -10.64 -20.53
CA ARG A 235 3.00 -11.61 -19.40
C ARG A 235 1.85 -12.62 -19.39
N ASP A 236 0.76 -12.35 -20.12
CA ASP A 236 -0.45 -13.18 -20.11
C ASP A 236 -0.46 -14.29 -21.20
N ALA A 237 0.56 -14.37 -22.06
CA ALA A 237 0.62 -15.37 -23.14
C ALA A 237 1.25 -16.73 -22.72
N GLY A 238 1.61 -16.93 -21.44
CA GLY A 238 2.50 -18.02 -21.01
C GLY A 238 1.96 -18.99 -19.95
N GLY A 239 0.66 -19.30 -19.93
CA GLY A 239 0.08 -20.07 -18.82
C GLY A 239 -1.10 -20.99 -19.16
N CYS A 240 -1.03 -21.74 -20.25
CA CYS A 240 -1.91 -22.91 -20.43
C CYS A 240 -1.13 -24.17 -20.02
N TRP A 241 -1.23 -24.56 -18.75
CA TRP A 241 -0.80 -25.88 -18.31
C TRP A 241 -2.03 -26.80 -18.36
N PRO A 242 -2.03 -27.86 -19.19
CA PRO A 242 -3.11 -28.82 -19.17
C PRO A 242 -2.95 -29.69 -17.92
N PHE A 243 -3.83 -29.51 -16.94
CA PHE A 243 -4.10 -30.58 -15.98
C PHE A 243 -4.86 -31.67 -16.74
N HIS A 244 -4.13 -32.69 -17.19
CA HIS A 244 -4.74 -34.01 -17.43
C HIS A 244 -4.83 -34.71 -16.08
N VAL A 245 -6.07 -34.93 -15.65
CA VAL A 245 -6.40 -35.92 -14.62
C VAL A 245 -6.53 -37.26 -15.33
N SER A 246 -5.75 -38.23 -14.90
CA SER A 246 -6.02 -39.66 -15.08
C SER A 246 -6.11 -40.27 -13.69
#